data_AF-A0A351JQC7-F1
#
_entry.id   AF-A0A351JQC7-F1
#
_cell.length_a   1.000
_cell.length_b   1.000
_cell.length_c   1.000
_cell.angle_alpha   90.00
_cell.angle_beta   90.00
_cell.angle_gamma   90.00
#
_symmetry.space_group_name_H-M   'P 1'
#
loop_
_entity.id
_entity.type
_entity.pdbx_description
1 polymer ?
#
loop_
_entity_poly.entity_id
_entity_poly.type
_entity_poly.pdbx_seq_one_letter_code
_entity_poly.pdbx_strand_id
1 'polypeptide(L)'
;MPGDKKFSESGTTKNGATRKEDTEIVSHFFIFSMRLEHIQKMQEQAKQSFGSAAKELGDYREPWRIFRIMAELVEGYQFLTQFESEVTIFGSARLKSSDPHYHVAEQLGKLLAKNGFTVITGGGPGIMEAANKGAAEAGGQSVGLNIQLPFEQVVNPYVQKSASFNYFFTRKVMLTSPANAFVFFPGGFGTMDEFFEVVDLMELGMMPRSPVVLVGKDFWQPLIDFLRASCVVIGSVENDMIASWHVVDTAEEAFVFLKDVHQEMPVCDISPNSFHCEGNIDWKLFRIMAELVEGLEFITGIVGGVTVLGTKSIEAANPYYMAAYDAGAAFAQKGYPVITGGKKGIAEAANKGAFEHGGLSVGIGMRVGQKTDMNPYLNKSILFSFPFTRKLIVTSPTKAFLIFPGGLGTMHQLFEILTLIQTKKMEKIPILLLDHSFWKPLHAYVKKIFVHNFETIESEDDELYQIVDHETNLVRVLEDYEVIT
;
A
#
# COMPACT_ATOMS: atom_id res chain seq x y z
N MET A 1 -10.41 -30.56 -87.65
CA MET A 1 -11.23 -29.97 -86.57
C MET A 1 -11.55 -31.07 -85.56
N PRO A 2 -11.40 -30.87 -84.24
CA PRO A 2 -10.37 -30.14 -83.46
C PRO A 2 -9.61 -31.09 -82.48
N GLY A 3 -8.28 -30.98 -82.27
CA GLY A 3 -7.58 -30.28 -81.16
C GLY A 3 -7.17 -31.27 -80.04
N ASP A 4 -5.93 -31.80 -79.88
CA ASP A 4 -4.58 -31.21 -79.72
C ASP A 4 -4.58 -30.04 -78.70
N LYS A 5 -3.77 -29.94 -77.62
CA LYS A 5 -2.48 -30.58 -77.28
C LYS A 5 -2.05 -30.21 -75.83
N LYS A 6 -1.60 -31.22 -75.06
CA LYS A 6 -0.26 -31.43 -74.47
C LYS A 6 0.32 -30.56 -73.31
N PHE A 7 0.94 -31.31 -72.38
CA PHE A 7 2.26 -31.16 -71.71
C PHE A 7 2.43 -29.98 -70.73
N SER A 8 3.27 -30.02 -69.68
CA SER A 8 4.07 -31.03 -68.97
C SER A 8 4.77 -30.30 -67.81
N GLU A 9 5.06 -31.04 -66.73
CA GLU A 9 6.22 -30.92 -65.81
C GLU A 9 6.66 -29.54 -65.26
N SER A 10 6.75 -29.44 -63.93
CA SER A 10 8.02 -29.41 -63.17
C SER A 10 7.87 -28.69 -61.82
N GLY A 11 8.67 -29.08 -60.84
CA GLY A 11 9.04 -28.19 -59.72
C GLY A 11 8.67 -28.66 -58.33
N THR A 12 9.51 -29.55 -57.78
CA THR A 12 9.73 -29.77 -56.35
C THR A 12 9.76 -28.48 -55.53
N THR A 13 9.06 -28.41 -54.39
CA THR A 13 9.40 -27.50 -53.29
C THR A 13 9.36 -28.20 -51.94
N LYS A 14 10.53 -28.20 -51.29
CA LYS A 14 10.74 -28.44 -49.86
C LYS A 14 10.10 -27.28 -49.09
N ASN A 15 9.28 -27.55 -48.07
CA ASN A 15 8.94 -26.54 -47.06
C ASN A 15 9.54 -26.96 -45.71
N GLY A 16 10.74 -26.43 -45.47
CA GLY A 16 11.30 -26.20 -44.14
C GLY A 16 11.64 -24.71 -44.03
N ALA A 17 11.48 -24.15 -42.82
CA ALA A 17 11.53 -22.71 -42.48
C ALA A 17 10.27 -21.94 -42.94
N THR A 18 9.59 -21.12 -42.15
CA THR A 18 9.99 -20.24 -41.05
C THR A 18 8.79 -20.04 -40.11
N ARG A 19 8.98 -20.23 -38.80
CA ARG A 19 8.02 -19.79 -37.76
C ARG A 19 8.81 -18.99 -36.73
N LYS A 20 9.28 -17.80 -37.16
CA LYS A 20 10.10 -16.89 -36.37
C LYS A 20 9.74 -15.40 -36.55
N GLU A 21 8.69 -15.08 -37.31
CA GLU A 21 8.29 -13.67 -37.56
C GLU A 21 7.01 -13.24 -36.82
N ASP A 22 6.31 -14.14 -36.13
CA ASP A 22 5.04 -13.80 -35.47
C ASP A 22 5.17 -13.34 -34.01
N THR A 23 6.40 -13.10 -33.51
CA THR A 23 6.63 -12.71 -32.09
C THR A 23 7.08 -11.25 -31.91
N GLU A 24 7.37 -10.51 -32.98
CA GLU A 24 7.74 -9.08 -32.92
C GLU A 24 6.55 -8.12 -33.16
N ILE A 25 5.38 -8.62 -33.52
CA ILE A 25 4.23 -7.77 -33.90
C ILE A 25 3.37 -7.37 -32.70
N VAL A 26 3.52 -8.01 -31.53
CA VAL A 26 2.65 -7.75 -30.36
C VAL A 26 3.20 -6.66 -29.42
N SER A 27 4.50 -6.30 -29.51
CA SER A 27 5.09 -5.22 -28.70
C SER A 27 4.96 -3.83 -29.32
N HIS A 28 4.73 -3.72 -30.63
CA HIS A 28 4.79 -2.45 -31.36
C HIS A 28 3.43 -1.77 -31.61
N PHE A 29 2.30 -2.44 -31.36
CA PHE A 29 0.99 -1.94 -31.83
C PHE A 29 0.18 -1.07 -30.85
N PHE A 30 0.64 -0.88 -29.62
CA PHE A 30 -0.08 -0.06 -28.63
C PHE A 30 0.37 1.41 -28.55
N ILE A 31 1.45 1.78 -29.24
CA ILE A 31 2.04 3.14 -29.21
C ILE A 31 2.08 3.72 -30.62
N PHE A 32 0.94 3.86 -31.32
CA PHE A 32 0.90 4.66 -32.54
C PHE A 32 -0.48 5.24 -32.86
N SER A 33 -0.86 6.30 -32.15
CA SER A 33 -1.67 7.43 -32.68
C SER A 33 -1.84 8.55 -31.64
N MET A 34 -0.75 9.00 -31.01
CA MET A 34 -0.77 10.25 -30.25
C MET A 34 0.48 11.06 -30.57
N ARG A 35 0.30 12.32 -30.98
CA ARG A 35 1.40 13.25 -31.25
C ARG A 35 2.25 13.41 -29.98
N LEU A 36 3.57 13.40 -30.12
CA LEU A 36 4.55 13.61 -29.04
C LEU A 36 4.24 14.85 -28.17
N GLU A 37 3.70 15.90 -28.78
CA GLU A 37 3.26 17.12 -28.08
C GLU A 37 2.08 16.86 -27.11
N HIS A 38 1.12 16.00 -27.47
CA HIS A 38 0.05 15.59 -26.55
C HIS A 38 0.60 14.72 -25.42
N ILE A 39 1.55 13.83 -25.72
CA ILE A 39 2.20 12.99 -24.70
C ILE A 39 2.95 13.87 -23.70
N GLN A 40 3.71 14.86 -24.16
CA GLN A 40 4.45 15.78 -23.29
C GLN A 40 3.51 16.69 -22.47
N LYS A 41 2.50 17.27 -23.10
CA LYS A 41 1.53 18.15 -22.44
C LYS A 41 0.69 17.38 -21.39
N MET A 42 0.38 16.12 -21.67
CA MET A 42 -0.30 15.22 -20.74
C MET A 42 0.63 14.64 -19.68
N GLN A 43 1.94 14.51 -19.93
CA GLN A 43 2.96 14.20 -18.91
C GLN A 43 3.24 15.39 -17.99
N GLU A 44 3.05 16.62 -18.45
CA GLU A 44 3.11 17.82 -17.61
C GLU A 44 1.84 17.99 -16.79
N GLN A 45 0.67 17.75 -17.37
CA GLN A 45 -0.55 17.56 -16.59
C GLN A 45 -0.33 16.43 -15.59
N ALA A 46 0.26 15.31 -16.04
CA ALA A 46 0.94 14.17 -15.37
C ALA A 46 1.65 14.44 -14.04
N LYS A 47 2.18 15.66 -13.92
CA LYS A 47 3.00 16.14 -12.80
C LYS A 47 2.25 17.11 -11.88
N GLN A 48 1.13 17.70 -12.32
CA GLN A 48 0.31 18.59 -11.51
C GLN A 48 -0.67 17.77 -10.67
N SER A 49 -0.67 17.98 -9.35
CA SER A 49 -1.52 17.30 -8.34
C SER A 49 -2.86 16.76 -8.88
N PHE A 50 -2.93 15.44 -9.05
CA PHE A 50 -4.05 14.69 -9.65
C PHE A 50 -5.26 14.49 -8.75
N GLY A 51 -5.21 14.98 -7.50
CA GLY A 51 -6.20 14.69 -6.48
C GLY A 51 -7.51 15.46 -6.63
N SER A 52 -7.46 16.76 -6.93
CA SER A 52 -8.62 17.66 -6.86
C SER A 52 -9.62 17.48 -7.99
N ALA A 53 -9.15 17.53 -9.25
CA ALA A 53 -10.06 17.58 -10.40
C ALA A 53 -10.92 16.31 -10.57
N ALA A 54 -10.36 15.13 -10.32
CA ALA A 54 -11.09 13.86 -10.41
C ALA A 54 -12.14 13.71 -9.29
N LYS A 55 -11.85 14.24 -8.09
CA LYS A 55 -12.80 14.24 -6.95
C LYS A 55 -13.97 15.20 -7.17
N GLU A 56 -13.74 16.33 -7.82
CA GLU A 56 -14.80 17.32 -8.14
C GLU A 56 -15.71 16.85 -9.27
N LEU A 57 -15.17 16.21 -10.29
CA LEU A 57 -15.91 15.77 -11.49
C LEU A 57 -16.49 14.35 -11.35
N GLY A 58 -15.98 13.54 -10.43
CA GLY A 58 -16.44 12.16 -10.21
C GLY A 58 -16.09 11.16 -11.32
N ASP A 59 -15.21 11.52 -12.26
CA ASP A 59 -14.67 10.61 -13.27
C ASP A 59 -13.24 10.20 -12.89
N TYR A 60 -13.08 8.92 -12.53
CA TYR A 60 -11.80 8.36 -12.10
C TYR A 60 -11.13 7.54 -13.22
N ARG A 61 -11.74 7.47 -14.41
CA ARG A 61 -11.26 6.65 -15.53
C ARG A 61 -10.15 7.37 -16.28
N GLU A 62 -8.92 7.19 -15.81
CA GLU A 62 -7.72 7.70 -16.46
C GLU A 62 -6.87 6.54 -17.00
N PRO A 63 -6.99 6.14 -18.27
CA PRO A 63 -6.26 5.00 -18.82
C PRO A 63 -4.74 5.08 -18.61
N TRP A 64 -4.17 6.28 -18.71
CA TRP A 64 -2.73 6.52 -18.51
C TRP A 64 -2.26 6.21 -17.09
N ARG A 65 -3.10 6.46 -16.08
CA ARG A 65 -2.81 6.08 -14.69
C ARG A 65 -2.67 4.57 -14.58
N ILE A 66 -3.59 3.82 -15.17
CA ILE A 66 -3.53 2.35 -15.17
C ILE A 66 -2.27 1.87 -15.88
N PHE A 67 -1.98 2.38 -17.08
CA PHE A 67 -0.76 2.00 -17.82
C PHE A 67 0.52 2.31 -17.04
N ARG A 68 0.59 3.45 -16.35
CA ARG A 68 1.73 3.81 -15.50
C ARG A 68 1.89 2.85 -14.32
N ILE A 69 0.79 2.53 -13.63
CA ILE A 69 0.79 1.56 -12.53
C ILE A 69 1.30 0.20 -13.03
N MET A 70 0.79 -0.26 -14.18
CA MET A 70 1.21 -1.54 -14.76
C MET A 70 2.69 -1.53 -15.17
N ALA A 71 3.19 -0.44 -15.76
CA ALA A 71 4.60 -0.29 -16.10
C ALA A 71 5.48 -0.37 -14.84
N GLU A 72 5.13 0.35 -13.78
CA GLU A 72 5.87 0.32 -12.50
C GLU A 72 5.90 -1.07 -11.87
N LEU A 73 4.80 -1.81 -11.94
CA LEU A 73 4.77 -3.19 -11.43
C LEU A 73 5.69 -4.10 -12.27
N VAL A 74 5.61 -4.04 -13.59
CA VAL A 74 6.44 -4.86 -14.49
C VAL A 74 7.92 -4.54 -14.32
N GLU A 75 8.29 -3.26 -14.41
CA GLU A 75 9.67 -2.80 -14.25
C GLU A 75 10.21 -3.12 -12.84
N GLY A 76 9.38 -2.95 -11.81
CA GLY A 76 9.71 -3.28 -10.43
C GLY A 76 10.02 -4.77 -10.25
N TYR A 77 9.17 -5.66 -10.74
CA TYR A 77 9.43 -7.10 -10.63
C TYR A 77 10.67 -7.51 -11.45
N GLN A 78 10.83 -7.00 -12.67
CA GLN A 78 12.02 -7.27 -13.50
C GLN A 78 13.32 -6.75 -12.87
N PHE A 79 13.25 -5.64 -12.14
CA PHE A 79 14.38 -5.13 -11.38
C PHE A 79 14.76 -6.07 -10.23
N LEU A 80 13.75 -6.60 -9.53
CA LEU A 80 13.96 -7.45 -8.36
C LEU A 80 14.49 -8.85 -8.67
N THR A 81 14.24 -9.41 -9.87
CA THR A 81 14.76 -10.75 -10.25
C THR A 81 16.29 -10.83 -10.32
N GLN A 82 17.00 -9.70 -10.18
CA GLN A 82 18.46 -9.62 -10.16
C GLN A 82 19.07 -9.88 -8.78
N PHE A 83 18.24 -10.13 -7.77
CA PHE A 83 18.63 -10.25 -6.38
C PHE A 83 18.11 -11.55 -5.76
N GLU A 84 18.76 -11.93 -4.67
CA GLU A 84 18.42 -13.09 -3.86
C GLU A 84 18.71 -12.76 -2.38
N SER A 85 18.07 -13.49 -1.47
CA SER A 85 18.26 -13.37 -0.02
C SER A 85 18.05 -11.94 0.47
N GLU A 86 16.90 -11.35 0.15
CA GLU A 86 16.59 -9.95 0.39
C GLU A 86 16.10 -9.69 1.81
N VAL A 87 16.71 -8.71 2.47
CA VAL A 87 16.21 -8.14 3.72
C VAL A 87 15.85 -6.69 3.48
N THR A 88 14.57 -6.36 3.68
CA THR A 88 14.10 -4.98 3.54
C THR A 88 14.19 -4.26 4.89
N ILE A 89 14.87 -3.12 4.89
CA ILE A 89 15.06 -2.27 6.07
C ILE A 89 14.29 -0.96 5.88
N PHE A 90 13.44 -0.65 6.85
CA PHE A 90 12.63 0.57 6.92
C PHE A 90 13.04 1.43 8.11
N GLY A 91 12.83 2.73 8.01
CA GLY A 91 13.08 3.67 9.09
C GLY A 91 13.03 5.13 8.66
N SER A 92 13.27 6.02 9.62
CA SER A 92 13.20 7.46 9.41
C SER A 92 14.19 7.98 8.36
N ALA A 93 13.72 8.89 7.51
CA ALA A 93 14.56 9.71 6.63
C ALA A 93 15.25 10.89 7.37
N ARG A 94 14.86 11.15 8.63
CA ARG A 94 15.28 12.34 9.40
C ARG A 94 16.39 12.06 10.42
N LEU A 95 16.57 10.81 10.84
CA LEU A 95 17.60 10.43 11.81
C LEU A 95 18.99 10.56 11.18
N LYS A 96 19.80 11.48 11.69
CA LYS A 96 21.11 11.84 11.13
C LYS A 96 22.18 10.83 11.52
N SER A 97 23.36 10.95 10.91
CA SER A 97 24.53 10.14 11.21
C SER A 97 25.06 10.23 12.64
N SER A 98 24.59 11.19 13.44
CA SER A 98 24.88 11.29 14.88
C SER A 98 23.93 10.49 15.76
N ASP A 99 22.81 9.99 15.22
CA ASP A 99 21.83 9.23 15.97
C ASP A 99 22.32 7.78 16.23
N PRO A 100 22.15 7.23 17.44
CA PRO A 100 22.53 5.85 17.73
C PRO A 100 21.91 4.82 16.77
N HIS A 101 20.65 5.02 16.35
CA HIS A 101 19.95 4.10 15.46
C HIS A 101 20.53 4.13 14.04
N TYR A 102 21.11 5.25 13.61
CA TYR A 102 21.86 5.32 12.36
C TYR A 102 23.04 4.34 12.40
N HIS A 103 23.81 4.35 13.49
CA HIS A 103 24.96 3.44 13.62
C HIS A 103 24.54 1.98 13.71
N VAL A 104 23.43 1.67 14.39
CA VAL A 104 22.88 0.32 14.44
C VAL A 104 22.43 -0.14 13.05
N ALA A 105 21.77 0.71 12.26
CA ALA A 105 21.38 0.41 10.89
C ALA A 105 22.60 0.18 9.97
N GLU A 106 23.64 1.00 10.11
CA GLU A 106 24.90 0.82 9.38
C GLU A 106 25.60 -0.50 9.74
N GLN A 107 25.67 -0.84 11.02
CA GLN A 107 26.22 -2.12 11.48
C GLN A 107 25.42 -3.31 10.96
N LEU A 108 24.09 -3.23 11.00
CA LEU A 108 23.21 -4.29 10.52
C LEU A 108 23.36 -4.49 9.01
N GLY A 109 23.36 -3.40 8.22
CA GLY A 109 23.60 -3.47 6.77
C GLY A 109 24.93 -4.15 6.43
N LYS A 110 25.98 -3.87 7.22
CA LYS A 110 27.30 -4.52 7.09
C LYS A 110 27.27 -6.00 7.46
N LEU A 111 26.56 -6.38 8.52
CA LEU A 111 26.41 -7.79 8.93
C LEU A 111 25.66 -8.58 7.86
N LEU A 112 24.55 -8.04 7.36
CA LEU A 112 23.75 -8.66 6.30
C LEU A 112 24.59 -8.88 5.03
N ALA A 113 25.25 -7.83 4.53
CA ALA A 113 26.09 -7.92 3.35
C ALA A 113 27.22 -8.96 3.49
N LYS A 114 27.90 -9.02 4.64
CA LYS A 114 28.96 -10.00 4.90
C LYS A 114 28.48 -11.45 4.91
N ASN A 115 27.18 -11.66 5.13
CA ASN A 115 26.56 -12.98 5.16
C ASN A 115 25.74 -13.28 3.88
N GLY A 116 25.94 -12.50 2.82
CA GLY A 116 25.38 -12.78 1.50
C GLY A 116 23.95 -12.26 1.28
N PHE A 117 23.39 -11.49 2.21
CA PHE A 117 22.06 -10.90 2.05
C PHE A 117 22.12 -9.65 1.17
N THR A 118 21.07 -9.46 0.36
CA THR A 118 20.82 -8.20 -0.35
C THR A 118 20.08 -7.24 0.56
N VAL A 119 20.62 -6.03 0.75
CA VAL A 119 19.97 -4.99 1.57
C VAL A 119 19.12 -4.10 0.68
N ILE A 120 17.79 -4.14 0.90
CA ILE A 120 16.82 -3.29 0.21
C ILE A 120 16.34 -2.21 1.18
N THR A 121 16.31 -0.96 0.74
CA THR A 121 15.72 0.16 1.49
C THR A 121 14.86 1.02 0.57
N GLY A 122 14.26 2.08 1.13
CA GLY A 122 13.60 3.12 0.36
C GLY A 122 14.51 4.08 -0.41
N GLY A 123 15.84 3.96 -0.28
CA GLY A 123 16.84 4.74 -1.03
C GLY A 123 16.99 6.22 -0.63
N GLY A 124 16.24 6.70 0.38
CA GLY A 124 16.36 8.05 0.91
C GLY A 124 17.50 8.21 1.92
N PRO A 125 17.61 9.39 2.56
CA PRO A 125 18.57 9.66 3.64
C PRO A 125 18.21 8.93 4.94
N GLY A 126 18.98 9.17 6.00
CA GLY A 126 18.71 8.69 7.35
C GLY A 126 18.97 7.20 7.54
N ILE A 127 18.03 6.47 8.15
CA ILE A 127 18.19 5.02 8.39
C ILE A 127 18.41 4.24 7.09
N MET A 128 17.70 4.63 6.02
CA MET A 128 17.85 4.00 4.71
C MET A 128 19.28 4.17 4.18
N GLU A 129 19.83 5.37 4.28
CA GLU A 129 21.22 5.66 3.93
C GLU A 129 22.21 4.88 4.79
N ALA A 130 21.99 4.81 6.11
CA ALA A 130 22.83 4.06 7.02
C ALA A 130 22.93 2.57 6.64
N ALA A 131 21.78 1.93 6.42
CA ALA A 131 21.70 0.54 6.01
C ALA A 131 22.39 0.31 4.64
N ASN A 132 22.12 1.17 3.65
CA ASN A 132 22.78 1.11 2.34
C ASN A 132 24.29 1.30 2.45
N LYS A 133 24.74 2.24 3.29
CA LYS A 133 26.16 2.49 3.57
C LYS A 133 26.85 1.27 4.12
N GLY A 134 26.28 0.68 5.17
CA GLY A 134 26.80 -0.53 5.79
C GLY A 134 26.98 -1.68 4.80
N ALA A 135 25.97 -1.89 3.94
CA ALA A 135 25.99 -2.92 2.92
C ALA A 135 27.04 -2.65 1.83
N ALA A 136 27.06 -1.42 1.30
CA ALA A 136 27.95 -1.02 0.21
C ALA A 136 29.43 -1.05 0.64
N GLU A 137 29.76 -0.52 1.82
CA GLU A 137 31.13 -0.53 2.34
C GLU A 137 31.63 -1.94 2.70
N ALA A 138 30.71 -2.88 2.95
CA ALA A 138 31.03 -4.29 3.13
C ALA A 138 31.19 -5.06 1.81
N GLY A 139 30.96 -4.43 0.66
CA GLY A 139 31.00 -5.06 -0.66
C GLY A 139 29.77 -5.89 -1.02
N GLY A 140 28.66 -5.76 -0.27
CA GLY A 140 27.39 -6.44 -0.57
C GLY A 140 26.50 -5.68 -1.55
N GLN A 141 25.35 -6.27 -1.89
CA GLN A 141 24.33 -5.62 -2.72
C GLN A 141 23.56 -4.58 -1.90
N SER A 142 23.59 -3.32 -2.37
CA SER A 142 22.87 -2.20 -1.76
C SER A 142 21.84 -1.63 -2.73
N VAL A 143 20.55 -1.78 -2.41
CA VAL A 143 19.43 -1.48 -3.31
C VAL A 143 18.52 -0.41 -2.71
N GLY A 144 18.05 0.52 -3.54
CA GLY A 144 17.11 1.58 -3.14
C GLY A 144 15.87 1.63 -4.03
N LEU A 145 14.69 1.49 -3.45
CA LEU A 145 13.40 1.65 -4.13
C LEU A 145 12.81 3.02 -3.79
N ASN A 146 13.03 4.02 -4.64
CA ASN A 146 12.72 5.42 -4.35
C ASN A 146 11.30 5.81 -4.83
N ILE A 147 10.72 6.86 -4.24
CA ILE A 147 9.44 7.44 -4.62
C ILE A 147 9.65 8.85 -5.17
N GLN A 148 8.98 9.17 -6.27
CA GLN A 148 8.99 10.53 -6.81
C GLN A 148 8.02 11.39 -5.99
N LEU A 149 8.56 12.34 -5.23
CA LEU A 149 7.79 13.31 -4.45
C LEU A 149 7.73 14.68 -5.17
N PRO A 150 6.77 15.56 -4.80
CA PRO A 150 6.70 16.92 -5.33
C PRO A 150 7.92 17.79 -4.96
N PHE A 151 8.68 17.37 -3.96
CA PHE A 151 9.95 17.94 -3.54
C PHE A 151 11.10 16.99 -3.89
N GLU A 152 12.31 17.53 -4.07
CA GLU A 152 13.46 16.74 -4.49
C GLU A 152 13.88 15.75 -3.39
N GLN A 153 13.67 14.46 -3.64
CA GLN A 153 14.22 13.38 -2.82
C GLN A 153 15.45 12.81 -3.54
N VAL A 154 16.63 13.06 -2.98
CA VAL A 154 17.90 12.59 -3.53
C VAL A 154 18.11 11.13 -3.10
N VAL A 155 18.43 10.26 -4.06
CA VAL A 155 18.89 8.90 -3.78
C VAL A 155 20.21 8.98 -3.02
N ASN A 156 20.32 8.29 -1.89
CA ASN A 156 21.54 8.34 -1.08
C ASN A 156 22.76 7.75 -1.84
N PRO A 157 23.99 8.22 -1.57
CA PRO A 157 25.17 7.88 -2.38
C PRO A 157 25.64 6.44 -2.26
N TYR A 158 25.08 5.66 -1.32
CA TYR A 158 25.46 4.27 -1.06
C TYR A 158 24.54 3.25 -1.74
N VAL A 159 23.48 3.72 -2.41
CA VAL A 159 22.66 2.89 -3.29
C VAL A 159 23.45 2.55 -4.56
N GLN A 160 23.65 1.27 -4.83
CA GLN A 160 24.35 0.80 -6.03
C GLN A 160 23.39 0.55 -7.20
N LYS A 161 22.17 0.11 -6.89
CA LYS A 161 21.10 -0.14 -7.87
C LYS A 161 19.79 0.45 -7.36
N SER A 162 19.04 1.10 -8.22
CA SER A 162 17.80 1.76 -7.83
C SER A 162 16.67 1.58 -8.83
N ALA A 163 15.44 1.53 -8.33
CA ALA A 163 14.22 1.71 -9.11
C ALA A 163 13.38 2.86 -8.51
N SER A 164 12.67 3.59 -9.36
CA SER A 164 11.90 4.78 -8.97
C SER A 164 10.43 4.61 -9.32
N PHE A 165 9.55 4.99 -8.40
CA PHE A 165 8.10 4.82 -8.51
C PHE A 165 7.38 6.17 -8.41
N ASN A 166 6.20 6.31 -9.00
CA ASN A 166 5.34 7.49 -8.85
C ASN A 166 4.28 7.28 -7.77
N TYR A 167 3.83 6.03 -7.58
CA TYR A 167 2.81 5.67 -6.60
C TYR A 167 3.43 4.96 -5.39
N PHE A 168 2.99 5.32 -4.19
CA PHE A 168 3.46 4.68 -2.97
C PHE A 168 3.12 3.19 -2.96
N PHE A 169 1.92 2.80 -3.40
CA PHE A 169 1.49 1.40 -3.31
C PHE A 169 2.30 0.48 -4.24
N THR A 170 2.69 0.90 -5.45
CA THR A 170 3.53 0.08 -6.34
C THR A 170 4.92 -0.12 -5.73
N ARG A 171 5.50 0.96 -5.19
CA ARG A 171 6.75 0.90 -4.42
C ARG A 171 6.66 -0.04 -3.22
N LYS A 172 5.59 0.05 -2.42
CA LYS A 172 5.39 -0.82 -1.26
C LYS A 172 5.25 -2.30 -1.66
N VAL A 173 4.57 -2.59 -2.76
CA VAL A 173 4.55 -3.96 -3.32
C VAL A 173 5.97 -4.42 -3.66
N MET A 174 6.83 -3.57 -4.23
CA MET A 174 8.22 -3.95 -4.51
C MET A 174 9.11 -4.06 -3.26
N LEU A 175 8.85 -3.27 -2.22
CA LEU A 175 9.56 -3.38 -0.93
C LEU A 175 9.19 -4.66 -0.16
N THR A 176 8.02 -5.24 -0.46
CA THR A 176 7.47 -6.41 0.27
C THR A 176 7.52 -7.72 -0.52
N SER A 177 7.49 -7.68 -1.85
CA SER A 177 7.50 -8.87 -2.73
C SER A 177 8.73 -9.78 -2.62
N PRO A 178 9.97 -9.27 -2.49
CA PRO A 178 11.17 -10.11 -2.48
C PRO A 178 11.63 -10.48 -1.06
N ALA A 179 11.14 -9.78 -0.04
CA ALA A 179 11.76 -9.77 1.28
C ALA A 179 11.56 -11.07 2.05
N ASN A 180 12.66 -11.72 2.41
CA ASN A 180 12.64 -12.89 3.29
C ASN A 180 12.52 -12.50 4.77
N ALA A 181 12.84 -11.25 5.10
CA ALA A 181 12.64 -10.67 6.43
C ALA A 181 12.49 -9.15 6.36
N PHE A 182 11.87 -8.59 7.40
CA PHE A 182 11.61 -7.16 7.51
C PHE A 182 12.20 -6.60 8.79
N VAL A 183 12.95 -5.50 8.67
CA VAL A 183 13.53 -4.79 9.81
C VAL A 183 12.99 -3.37 9.85
N PHE A 184 12.43 -2.97 10.98
CA PHE A 184 11.88 -1.63 11.18
C PHE A 184 12.64 -0.91 12.30
N PHE A 185 13.27 0.20 11.94
CA PHE A 185 13.87 1.15 12.87
C PHE A 185 12.88 2.26 13.24
N PRO A 186 13.20 3.10 14.24
CA PRO A 186 12.40 4.27 14.58
C PRO A 186 12.12 5.15 13.36
N GLY A 187 10.88 5.58 13.23
CA GLY A 187 10.32 6.14 12.00
C GLY A 187 9.15 7.09 12.23
N GLY A 188 8.70 7.73 11.15
CA GLY A 188 7.52 8.60 11.14
C GLY A 188 6.29 7.86 10.59
N PHE A 189 5.32 8.59 10.07
CA PHE A 189 4.10 8.01 9.49
C PHE A 189 4.38 7.02 8.34
N GLY A 190 5.34 7.31 7.46
CA GLY A 190 5.69 6.40 6.37
C GLY A 190 6.21 5.03 6.84
N THR A 191 7.05 5.02 7.89
CA THR A 191 7.53 3.75 8.48
C THR A 191 6.39 2.99 9.16
N MET A 192 5.44 3.70 9.79
CA MET A 192 4.26 3.07 10.37
C MET A 192 3.32 2.50 9.30
N ASP A 193 3.14 3.18 8.17
CA ASP A 193 2.40 2.67 7.01
C ASP A 193 3.03 1.36 6.52
N GLU A 194 4.34 1.37 6.25
CA GLU A 194 5.08 0.19 5.79
C GLU A 194 5.05 -0.96 6.82
N PHE A 195 5.18 -0.66 8.12
CA PHE A 195 5.08 -1.66 9.20
C PHE A 195 3.70 -2.30 9.25
N PHE A 196 2.64 -1.49 9.34
CA PHE A 196 1.28 -2.00 9.43
C PHE A 196 0.84 -2.71 8.16
N GLU A 197 1.38 -2.34 6.98
CA GLU A 197 1.15 -3.10 5.75
C GLU A 197 1.67 -4.52 5.84
N VAL A 198 2.93 -4.69 6.24
CA VAL A 198 3.56 -6.00 6.33
C VAL A 198 2.79 -6.90 7.30
N VAL A 199 2.51 -6.41 8.52
CA VAL A 199 1.85 -7.23 9.54
C VAL A 199 0.38 -7.50 9.22
N ASP A 200 -0.35 -6.55 8.62
CA ASP A 200 -1.74 -6.76 8.16
C ASP A 200 -1.80 -7.79 7.03
N LEU A 201 -0.87 -7.75 6.06
CA LEU A 201 -0.79 -8.74 4.99
C LEU A 201 -0.50 -10.16 5.51
N MET A 202 0.37 -10.28 6.51
CA MET A 202 0.64 -11.55 7.19
C MET A 202 -0.58 -12.05 7.98
N GLU A 203 -1.28 -11.16 8.70
CA GLU A 203 -2.51 -11.50 9.44
C GLU A 203 -3.62 -11.98 8.50
N LEU A 204 -3.77 -11.35 7.33
CA LEU A 204 -4.74 -11.72 6.30
C LEU A 204 -4.35 -13.00 5.53
N GLY A 205 -3.15 -13.54 5.75
CA GLY A 205 -2.62 -14.69 5.00
C GLY A 205 -2.33 -14.39 3.53
N MET A 206 -2.09 -13.11 3.20
CA MET A 206 -1.76 -12.64 1.84
C MET A 206 -0.26 -12.49 1.60
N MET A 207 0.53 -12.65 2.67
CA MET A 207 1.98 -12.72 2.67
C MET A 207 2.41 -13.89 3.57
N PRO A 208 3.47 -14.65 3.21
CA PRO A 208 4.08 -15.62 4.10
C PRO A 208 4.52 -14.99 5.43
N ARG A 209 4.60 -15.79 6.49
CA ARG A 209 5.10 -15.30 7.78
C ARG A 209 6.63 -15.22 7.74
N SER A 210 7.14 -14.05 7.41
CA SER A 210 8.56 -13.71 7.47
C SER A 210 8.92 -13.09 8.83
N PRO A 211 10.18 -13.19 9.30
CA PRO A 211 10.60 -12.52 10.53
C PRO A 211 10.40 -11.00 10.46
N VAL A 212 9.81 -10.44 11.51
CA VAL A 212 9.63 -9.01 11.72
C VAL A 212 10.48 -8.58 12.91
N VAL A 213 11.52 -7.80 12.64
CA VAL A 213 12.47 -7.30 13.65
C VAL A 213 12.25 -5.81 13.86
N LEU A 214 12.01 -5.41 15.10
CA LEU A 214 11.75 -4.04 15.52
C LEU A 214 12.95 -3.54 16.32
N VAL A 215 13.74 -2.64 15.75
CA VAL A 215 14.95 -2.10 16.38
C VAL A 215 14.59 -0.81 17.13
N GLY A 216 15.04 -0.69 18.38
CA GLY A 216 14.76 0.44 19.28
C GLY A 216 13.58 0.16 20.21
N LYS A 217 13.82 -0.53 21.33
CA LYS A 217 12.76 -0.95 22.26
C LYS A 217 11.96 0.23 22.82
N ASP A 218 12.61 1.35 23.07
CA ASP A 218 11.99 2.58 23.57
C ASP A 218 11.01 3.21 22.57
N PHE A 219 11.25 3.02 21.27
CA PHE A 219 10.31 3.39 20.21
C PHE A 219 9.15 2.40 20.10
N TRP A 220 9.42 1.09 20.00
CA TRP A 220 8.39 0.11 19.65
C TRP A 220 7.54 -0.39 20.82
N GLN A 221 8.07 -0.42 22.05
CA GLN A 221 7.35 -0.97 23.21
C GLN A 221 6.04 -0.21 23.52
N PRO A 222 6.00 1.14 23.53
CA PRO A 222 4.75 1.87 23.77
C PRO A 222 3.65 1.56 22.74
N LEU A 223 4.02 1.32 21.48
CA LEU A 223 3.06 0.90 20.44
C LEU A 223 2.53 -0.50 20.73
N ILE A 224 3.41 -1.45 21.05
CA ILE A 224 3.04 -2.82 21.41
C ILE A 224 2.11 -2.84 22.62
N ASP A 225 2.40 -2.02 23.63
CA ASP A 225 1.57 -1.88 24.82
C ASP A 225 0.18 -1.34 24.47
N PHE A 226 0.10 -0.34 23.58
CA PHE A 226 -1.18 0.16 23.06
C PHE A 226 -1.96 -0.93 22.31
N LEU A 227 -1.32 -1.67 21.39
CA LEU A 227 -1.99 -2.71 20.63
C LEU A 227 -2.54 -3.82 21.55
N ARG A 228 -1.80 -4.20 22.60
CA ARG A 228 -2.26 -5.17 23.59
C ARG A 228 -3.37 -4.63 24.50
N ALA A 229 -3.24 -3.39 24.97
CA ALA A 229 -4.19 -2.80 25.91
C ALA A 229 -5.51 -2.37 25.24
N SER A 230 -5.48 -2.05 23.95
CA SER A 230 -6.64 -1.54 23.22
C SER A 230 -7.12 -2.50 22.14
N CYS A 231 -6.27 -2.83 21.16
CA CYS A 231 -6.70 -3.59 19.98
C CYS A 231 -7.01 -5.07 20.28
N VAL A 232 -6.21 -5.72 21.14
CA VAL A 232 -6.45 -7.10 21.58
C VAL A 232 -7.70 -7.18 22.46
N VAL A 233 -7.91 -6.20 23.34
CA VAL A 233 -9.08 -6.16 24.24
C VAL A 233 -10.41 -6.13 23.47
N ILE A 234 -10.46 -5.39 22.35
CA ILE A 234 -11.64 -5.36 21.47
C ILE A 234 -11.68 -6.53 20.46
N GLY A 235 -10.78 -7.51 20.57
CA GLY A 235 -10.72 -8.68 19.68
C GLY A 235 -10.34 -8.36 18.23
N SER A 236 -9.69 -7.22 17.99
CA SER A 236 -9.35 -6.76 16.64
C SER A 236 -7.97 -7.21 16.17
N VAL A 237 -7.12 -7.68 17.08
CA VAL A 237 -5.78 -8.22 16.81
C VAL A 237 -5.56 -9.42 17.72
N GLU A 238 -5.00 -10.50 17.19
CA GLU A 238 -4.60 -11.66 18.01
C GLU A 238 -3.29 -11.38 18.74
N ASN A 239 -3.20 -11.70 20.03
CA ASN A 239 -1.98 -11.46 20.80
C ASN A 239 -0.78 -12.27 20.27
N ASP A 240 -1.02 -13.46 19.71
CA ASP A 240 0.02 -14.32 19.12
C ASP A 240 0.67 -13.66 17.90
N MET A 241 -0.08 -12.84 17.16
CA MET A 241 0.46 -12.05 16.06
C MET A 241 1.51 -11.05 16.57
N ILE A 242 1.19 -10.33 17.65
CA ILE A 242 2.12 -9.36 18.28
C ILE A 242 3.31 -10.09 18.91
N ALA A 243 3.09 -11.26 19.52
CA ALA A 243 4.13 -12.06 20.16
C ALA A 243 5.17 -12.61 19.16
N SER A 244 4.84 -12.65 17.86
CA SER A 244 5.76 -13.08 16.81
C SER A 244 6.82 -12.03 16.43
N TRP A 245 6.67 -10.77 16.85
CA TRP A 245 7.61 -9.70 16.52
C TRP A 245 8.81 -9.70 17.46
N HIS A 246 10.00 -9.46 16.92
CA HIS A 246 11.26 -9.47 17.66
C HIS A 246 11.74 -8.06 17.95
N VAL A 247 11.61 -7.59 19.19
CA VAL A 247 12.05 -6.24 19.61
C VAL A 247 13.46 -6.28 20.18
N VAL A 248 14.38 -5.54 19.57
CA VAL A 248 15.83 -5.59 19.83
C VAL A 248 16.43 -4.18 19.88
N ASP A 249 17.65 -4.04 20.40
CA ASP A 249 18.34 -2.73 20.44
C ASP A 249 19.63 -2.69 19.58
N THR A 250 20.17 -3.85 19.21
CA THR A 250 21.47 -3.93 18.51
C THR A 250 21.38 -4.66 17.18
N ALA A 251 22.38 -4.40 16.33
CA ALA A 251 22.50 -5.04 15.03
C ALA A 251 22.73 -6.56 15.17
N GLU A 252 23.49 -6.98 16.19
CA GLU A 252 23.77 -8.37 16.49
C GLU A 252 22.52 -9.11 16.95
N GLU A 253 21.73 -8.51 17.84
CA GLU A 253 20.43 -9.07 18.26
C GLU A 253 19.48 -9.21 17.08
N ALA A 254 19.38 -8.19 16.23
CA ALA A 254 18.59 -8.24 15.01
C ALA A 254 19.05 -9.39 14.09
N PHE A 255 20.37 -9.49 13.86
CA PHE A 255 20.94 -10.48 12.96
C PHE A 255 20.71 -11.93 13.40
N VAL A 256 20.56 -12.20 14.70
CA VAL A 256 20.23 -13.55 15.22
C VAL A 256 18.93 -14.10 14.59
N PHE A 257 17.94 -13.24 14.35
CA PHE A 257 16.66 -13.62 13.75
C PHE A 257 16.68 -13.65 12.22
N LEU A 258 17.74 -13.12 11.59
CA LEU A 258 17.86 -12.95 10.15
C LEU A 258 18.81 -13.97 9.51
N LYS A 259 19.83 -14.43 10.24
CA LYS A 259 20.93 -15.26 9.70
C LYS A 259 20.51 -16.60 9.09
N ASP A 260 19.43 -17.19 9.58
CA ASP A 260 18.93 -18.51 9.17
C ASP A 260 17.74 -18.39 8.21
N VAL A 261 17.41 -17.16 7.81
CA VAL A 261 16.37 -16.89 6.82
C VAL A 261 16.90 -17.33 5.46
N HIS A 262 16.24 -18.32 4.88
CA HIS A 262 16.52 -18.78 3.54
C HIS A 262 15.43 -18.31 2.59
N GLN A 263 15.79 -18.22 1.31
CA GLN A 263 14.83 -17.89 0.26
C GLN A 263 13.80 -19.03 0.15
N GLU A 264 12.65 -18.88 0.83
CA GLU A 264 11.57 -19.87 0.79
C GLU A 264 10.88 -19.91 -0.59
N MET A 265 10.95 -18.81 -1.34
CA MET A 265 10.34 -18.67 -2.67
C MET A 265 11.29 -17.91 -3.62
N PRO A 266 11.61 -18.42 -4.81
CA PRO A 266 12.35 -17.65 -5.80
C PRO A 266 11.52 -16.42 -6.22
N VAL A 267 12.17 -15.25 -6.34
CA VAL A 267 11.56 -14.06 -6.98
C VAL A 267 11.15 -14.51 -8.38
N CYS A 268 9.86 -14.48 -8.67
CA CYS A 268 9.32 -15.19 -9.82
C CYS A 268 10.04 -14.77 -11.12
N ASP A 269 10.74 -15.70 -11.77
CA ASP A 269 11.41 -15.48 -13.04
C ASP A 269 10.38 -15.11 -14.12
N ILE A 270 10.59 -13.96 -14.79
CA ILE A 270 9.75 -13.47 -15.89
C ILE A 270 10.38 -13.94 -17.22
N SER A 271 10.80 -15.21 -17.29
CA SER A 271 11.30 -15.80 -18.53
C SER A 271 10.23 -16.68 -19.18
N PRO A 272 10.12 -16.67 -20.53
CA PRO A 272 9.17 -17.52 -21.26
C PRO A 272 9.37 -19.03 -21.11
N ASN A 273 10.37 -19.49 -20.34
CA ASN A 273 10.82 -20.89 -20.36
C ASN A 273 11.11 -21.50 -18.98
N SER A 274 10.81 -20.82 -17.86
CA SER A 274 11.07 -21.37 -16.52
C SER A 274 9.91 -21.02 -15.56
N PHE A 275 8.85 -21.84 -15.64
CA PHE A 275 7.54 -21.60 -15.05
C PHE A 275 7.23 -22.55 -13.87
N HIS A 276 7.94 -22.39 -12.75
CA HIS A 276 7.52 -22.99 -11.48
C HIS A 276 7.31 -21.92 -10.40
N CYS A 277 6.20 -21.20 -10.58
CA CYS A 277 5.37 -20.55 -9.56
C CYS A 277 3.93 -20.85 -10.00
N GLU A 278 3.06 -21.38 -9.13
CA GLU A 278 1.76 -21.98 -9.49
C GLU A 278 0.68 -20.98 -9.99
N GLY A 279 0.99 -20.21 -11.04
CA GLY A 279 0.07 -19.28 -11.71
C GLY A 279 0.84 -18.25 -12.52
N ASN A 280 0.51 -18.14 -13.80
CA ASN A 280 1.16 -17.25 -14.76
C ASN A 280 1.16 -15.77 -14.27
N ILE A 281 2.32 -15.14 -14.11
CA ILE A 281 2.44 -13.72 -13.68
C ILE A 281 1.67 -12.81 -14.64
N ASP A 282 1.63 -13.15 -15.93
CA ASP A 282 0.80 -12.45 -16.92
C ASP A 282 -0.65 -12.40 -16.46
N TRP A 283 -1.19 -13.52 -15.97
CA TRP A 283 -2.54 -13.59 -15.43
C TRP A 283 -2.72 -12.73 -14.18
N LYS A 284 -1.72 -12.66 -13.29
CA LYS A 284 -1.76 -11.75 -12.13
C LYS A 284 -1.79 -10.29 -12.58
N LEU A 285 -0.93 -9.89 -13.52
CA LEU A 285 -0.88 -8.53 -14.06
C LEU A 285 -2.18 -8.16 -14.79
N PHE A 286 -2.71 -9.06 -15.64
CA PHE A 286 -4.01 -8.88 -16.29
C PHE A 286 -5.14 -8.74 -15.26
N ARG A 287 -5.11 -9.52 -14.18
CA ARG A 287 -6.10 -9.43 -13.10
C ARG A 287 -5.97 -8.13 -12.31
N ILE A 288 -4.75 -7.65 -12.04
CA ILE A 288 -4.52 -6.35 -11.41
C ILE A 288 -5.09 -5.25 -12.29
N MET A 289 -4.78 -5.27 -13.59
CA MET A 289 -5.31 -4.31 -14.55
C MET A 289 -6.83 -4.35 -14.62
N ALA A 290 -7.44 -5.55 -14.67
CA ALA A 290 -8.89 -5.71 -14.65
C ALA A 290 -9.50 -5.13 -13.36
N GLU A 291 -8.94 -5.44 -12.19
CA GLU A 291 -9.41 -4.89 -10.92
C GLU A 291 -9.26 -3.37 -10.85
N LEU A 292 -8.20 -2.79 -11.42
CA LEU A 292 -8.04 -1.33 -11.51
C LEU A 292 -9.11 -0.70 -12.41
N VAL A 293 -9.37 -1.29 -13.59
CA VAL A 293 -10.40 -0.80 -14.52
C VAL A 293 -11.79 -0.90 -13.88
N GLU A 294 -12.17 -2.09 -13.40
CA GLU A 294 -13.45 -2.33 -12.75
C GLU A 294 -13.63 -1.45 -11.51
N GLY A 295 -12.56 -1.29 -10.72
CA GLY A 295 -12.56 -0.47 -9.51
C GLY A 295 -12.77 1.02 -9.79
N LEU A 296 -12.04 1.58 -10.76
CA LEU A 296 -12.16 2.99 -11.13
C LEU A 296 -13.53 3.28 -11.79
N GLU A 297 -14.03 2.35 -12.60
CA GLU A 297 -15.39 2.43 -13.15
C GLU A 297 -16.45 2.35 -12.05
N PHE A 298 -16.28 1.46 -11.07
CA PHE A 298 -17.21 1.28 -9.96
C PHE A 298 -17.39 2.55 -9.11
N ILE A 299 -16.29 3.27 -8.84
CA ILE A 299 -16.34 4.52 -8.05
C ILE A 299 -16.72 5.75 -8.89
N THR A 300 -16.76 5.63 -10.22
CA THR A 300 -17.19 6.72 -11.08
C THR A 300 -18.65 7.10 -10.77
N GLY A 301 -18.89 8.39 -10.59
CA GLY A 301 -20.18 8.95 -10.15
C GLY A 301 -20.41 8.89 -8.64
N ILE A 302 -19.48 8.35 -7.84
CA ILE A 302 -19.48 8.54 -6.38
C ILE A 302 -18.66 9.80 -6.09
N VAL A 303 -19.35 10.86 -5.65
CA VAL A 303 -18.75 12.16 -5.34
C VAL A 303 -19.01 12.48 -3.87
N GLY A 304 -17.97 12.93 -3.17
CA GLY A 304 -18.11 13.42 -1.81
C GLY A 304 -18.44 12.36 -0.76
N GLY A 305 -17.97 11.12 -0.93
CA GLY A 305 -18.23 10.05 0.02
C GLY A 305 -17.50 10.25 1.36
N VAL A 306 -18.10 9.73 2.43
CA VAL A 306 -17.45 9.58 3.73
C VAL A 306 -17.03 8.13 3.89
N THR A 307 -15.73 7.91 4.13
CA THR A 307 -15.20 6.56 4.34
C THR A 307 -15.18 6.23 5.81
N VAL A 308 -15.87 5.15 6.18
CA VAL A 308 -15.94 4.64 7.55
C VAL A 308 -15.09 3.38 7.70
N LEU A 309 -14.15 3.42 8.64
CA LEU A 309 -13.18 2.36 8.93
C LEU A 309 -13.33 1.90 10.38
N GLY A 310 -13.01 0.64 10.65
CA GLY A 310 -13.01 0.09 12.01
C GLY A 310 -12.98 -1.43 12.03
N THR A 311 -13.04 -2.00 13.23
CA THR A 311 -12.97 -3.46 13.41
C THR A 311 -14.17 -4.21 12.81
N LYS A 312 -13.89 -5.42 12.30
CA LYS A 312 -14.90 -6.41 11.91
C LYS A 312 -15.37 -7.29 13.08
N SER A 313 -14.69 -7.21 14.23
CA SER A 313 -14.80 -8.15 15.35
C SER A 313 -15.84 -7.77 16.40
N ILE A 314 -16.72 -6.79 16.12
CA ILE A 314 -17.77 -6.37 17.04
C ILE A 314 -19.14 -6.88 16.58
N GLU A 315 -20.01 -7.13 17.55
CA GLU A 315 -21.40 -7.53 17.35
C GLU A 315 -22.35 -6.33 17.46
N ALA A 316 -23.61 -6.53 17.05
CA ALA A 316 -24.64 -5.48 17.06
C ALA A 316 -24.94 -4.89 18.45
N ALA A 317 -24.68 -5.64 19.53
CA ALA A 317 -24.86 -5.17 20.90
C ALA A 317 -23.72 -4.25 21.39
N ASN A 318 -22.60 -4.18 20.67
CA ASN A 318 -21.47 -3.33 21.03
C ASN A 318 -21.83 -1.85 20.81
N PRO A 319 -21.50 -0.93 21.76
CA PRO A 319 -21.80 0.50 21.60
C PRO A 319 -21.26 1.13 20.31
N TYR A 320 -20.09 0.69 19.82
CA TYR A 320 -19.54 1.19 18.56
C TYR A 320 -20.39 0.80 17.34
N TYR A 321 -21.14 -0.30 17.41
CA TYR A 321 -22.06 -0.66 16.34
C TYR A 321 -23.17 0.38 16.23
N MET A 322 -23.79 0.77 17.35
CA MET A 322 -24.83 1.80 17.33
C MET A 322 -24.27 3.16 16.90
N ALA A 323 -23.11 3.57 17.41
CA ALA A 323 -22.48 4.81 16.98
C ALA A 323 -22.15 4.82 15.47
N ALA A 324 -21.70 3.69 14.91
CA ALA A 324 -21.48 3.56 13.47
C ALA A 324 -22.79 3.60 12.67
N TYR A 325 -23.85 2.98 13.17
CA TYR A 325 -25.19 3.06 12.58
C TYR A 325 -25.70 4.51 12.55
N ASP A 326 -25.63 5.21 13.68
CA ASP A 326 -26.09 6.59 13.81
C ASP A 326 -25.27 7.53 12.91
N ALA A 327 -23.95 7.30 12.80
CA ALA A 327 -23.09 8.02 11.86
C ALA A 327 -23.55 7.82 10.41
N GLY A 328 -23.77 6.57 10.00
CA GLY A 328 -24.24 6.23 8.66
C GLY A 328 -25.59 6.87 8.32
N ALA A 329 -26.53 6.86 9.28
CA ALA A 329 -27.82 7.52 9.15
C ALA A 329 -27.68 9.03 8.96
N ALA A 330 -26.81 9.68 9.75
CA ALA A 330 -26.55 11.11 9.65
C ALA A 330 -25.92 11.50 8.30
N PHE A 331 -24.98 10.71 7.79
CA PHE A 331 -24.38 10.94 6.46
C PHE A 331 -25.41 10.80 5.35
N ALA A 332 -26.26 9.78 5.40
CA ALA A 332 -27.35 9.58 4.44
C ALA A 332 -28.32 10.75 4.41
N GLN A 333 -28.74 11.26 5.57
CA GLN A 333 -29.62 12.43 5.67
C GLN A 333 -29.02 13.70 5.06
N LYS A 334 -27.69 13.81 5.07
CA LYS A 334 -26.93 14.92 4.47
C LYS A 334 -26.55 14.67 3.01
N GLY A 335 -26.89 13.51 2.46
CA GLY A 335 -26.62 13.16 1.07
C GLY A 335 -25.19 12.69 0.81
N TYR A 336 -24.39 12.40 1.85
CA TYR A 336 -23.05 11.86 1.67
C TYR A 336 -23.10 10.33 1.44
N PRO A 337 -22.51 9.81 0.36
CA PRO A 337 -22.32 8.37 0.19
C PRO A 337 -21.46 7.79 1.33
N VAL A 338 -21.87 6.64 1.87
CA VAL A 338 -21.12 5.95 2.94
C VAL A 338 -20.33 4.81 2.34
N ILE A 339 -19.00 4.89 2.48
CA ILE A 339 -18.05 3.97 1.88
C ILE A 339 -17.37 3.17 2.98
N THR A 340 -17.37 1.85 2.88
CA THR A 340 -16.78 0.97 3.90
C THR A 340 -16.01 -0.20 3.28
N GLY A 341 -15.39 -1.02 4.12
CA GLY A 341 -14.82 -2.31 3.71
C GLY A 341 -15.84 -3.41 3.36
N GLY A 342 -17.15 -3.15 3.55
CA GLY A 342 -18.26 -4.03 3.18
C GLY A 342 -18.46 -5.30 4.01
N LYS A 343 -17.61 -5.58 5.00
CA LYS A 343 -17.75 -6.73 5.91
C LYS A 343 -18.67 -6.42 7.10
N LYS A 344 -18.84 -7.40 7.99
CA LYS A 344 -19.54 -7.26 9.28
C LYS A 344 -18.80 -6.31 10.25
N GLY A 345 -19.43 -6.01 11.38
CA GLY A 345 -18.89 -5.11 12.41
C GLY A 345 -19.20 -3.65 12.08
N ILE A 346 -18.21 -2.77 12.23
CA ILE A 346 -18.36 -1.33 12.00
C ILE A 346 -18.87 -1.01 10.59
N ALA A 347 -18.32 -1.69 9.58
CA ALA A 347 -18.72 -1.48 8.19
C ALA A 347 -20.21 -1.79 7.97
N GLU A 348 -20.69 -2.94 8.45
CA GLU A 348 -22.10 -3.31 8.38
C GLU A 348 -23.00 -2.30 9.08
N ALA A 349 -22.62 -1.86 10.29
CA ALA A 349 -23.40 -0.89 11.05
C ALA A 349 -23.58 0.44 10.30
N ALA A 350 -22.47 1.02 9.83
CA ALA A 350 -22.49 2.26 9.06
C ALA A 350 -23.26 2.11 7.74
N ASN A 351 -23.07 1.00 7.05
CA ASN A 351 -23.81 0.68 5.83
C ASN A 351 -25.32 0.55 6.10
N LYS A 352 -25.69 -0.13 7.19
CA LYS A 352 -27.08 -0.31 7.61
C LYS A 352 -27.75 1.03 7.92
N GLY A 353 -27.08 1.87 8.72
CA GLY A 353 -27.57 3.22 9.04
C GLY A 353 -27.82 4.04 7.79
N ALA A 354 -26.88 4.02 6.84
CA ALA A 354 -27.03 4.73 5.58
C ALA A 354 -28.18 4.17 4.72
N PHE A 355 -28.24 2.85 4.57
CA PHE A 355 -29.19 2.14 3.72
C PHE A 355 -30.64 2.34 4.19
N GLU A 356 -30.89 2.19 5.50
CA GLU A 356 -32.24 2.34 6.08
C GLU A 356 -32.76 3.78 6.02
N HIS A 357 -31.85 4.76 5.89
CA HIS A 357 -32.17 6.18 5.73
C HIS A 357 -32.11 6.66 4.27
N GLY A 358 -32.07 5.72 3.31
CA GLY A 358 -32.14 6.03 1.87
C GLY A 358 -30.85 6.61 1.27
N GLY A 359 -29.73 6.57 1.99
CA GLY A 359 -28.42 7.01 1.51
C GLY A 359 -27.73 5.96 0.63
N LEU A 360 -26.74 6.41 -0.15
CA LEU A 360 -25.91 5.51 -0.96
C LEU A 360 -24.89 4.78 -0.07
N SER A 361 -25.11 3.49 0.14
CA SER A 361 -24.25 2.59 0.91
C SER A 361 -23.37 1.74 0.01
N VAL A 362 -22.05 1.84 0.19
CA VAL A 362 -21.03 1.24 -0.70
C VAL A 362 -20.05 0.37 0.08
N GLY A 363 -19.82 -0.85 -0.40
CA GLY A 363 -18.90 -1.81 0.21
C GLY A 363 -17.77 -2.20 -0.73
N ILE A 364 -16.53 -1.91 -0.33
CA ILE A 364 -15.32 -2.22 -1.12
C ILE A 364 -14.48 -3.24 -0.34
N GLY A 365 -14.69 -4.52 -0.64
CA GLY A 365 -14.17 -5.63 0.15
C GLY A 365 -12.94 -6.34 -0.44
N MET A 366 -12.38 -7.26 0.35
CA MET A 366 -11.32 -8.18 -0.07
C MET A 366 -11.87 -9.60 -0.19
N ARG A 367 -11.49 -10.31 -1.27
CA ARG A 367 -11.61 -11.77 -1.38
C ARG A 367 -10.50 -12.41 -0.55
N VAL A 368 -10.87 -13.18 0.47
CA VAL A 368 -9.91 -13.90 1.32
C VAL A 368 -10.26 -15.38 1.28
N GLY A 369 -9.44 -16.18 0.60
CA GLY A 369 -9.76 -17.58 0.30
C GLY A 369 -11.06 -17.69 -0.52
N GLN A 370 -11.98 -18.56 -0.09
CA GLN A 370 -13.31 -18.71 -0.71
C GLN A 370 -14.38 -17.77 -0.11
N LYS A 371 -14.05 -16.99 0.94
CA LYS A 371 -15.02 -16.14 1.62
C LYS A 371 -15.22 -14.84 0.84
N THR A 372 -16.46 -14.60 0.43
CA THR A 372 -16.92 -13.38 -0.27
C THR A 372 -17.96 -12.61 0.54
N ASP A 373 -18.02 -12.84 1.86
CA ASP A 373 -19.08 -12.32 2.71
C ASP A 373 -19.05 -10.79 2.75
N MET A 374 -20.05 -10.20 2.10
CA MET A 374 -20.40 -8.78 2.19
C MET A 374 -21.67 -8.63 3.01
N ASN A 375 -21.81 -7.53 3.72
CA ASN A 375 -23.01 -7.26 4.50
C ASN A 375 -24.23 -6.97 3.58
N PRO A 376 -25.46 -7.23 4.04
CA PRO A 376 -26.64 -7.13 3.19
C PRO A 376 -27.12 -5.68 2.94
N TYR A 377 -26.52 -4.69 3.59
CA TYR A 377 -26.98 -3.29 3.57
C TYR A 377 -26.19 -2.44 2.58
N LEU A 378 -25.93 -2.99 1.39
CA LEU A 378 -25.11 -2.37 0.35
C LEU A 378 -25.96 -2.11 -0.90
N ASN A 379 -25.96 -0.87 -1.38
CA ASN A 379 -26.52 -0.54 -2.70
C ASN A 379 -25.55 -0.89 -3.82
N LYS A 380 -24.24 -0.73 -3.56
CA LYS A 380 -23.16 -1.08 -4.48
C LYS A 380 -22.06 -1.83 -3.73
N SER A 381 -21.49 -2.85 -4.34
CA SER A 381 -20.35 -3.55 -3.76
C SER A 381 -19.38 -4.07 -4.81
N ILE A 382 -18.10 -4.09 -4.47
CA ILE A 382 -17.04 -4.70 -5.29
C ILE A 382 -16.05 -5.43 -4.39
N LEU A 383 -15.44 -6.49 -4.91
CA LEU A 383 -14.47 -7.31 -4.21
C LEU A 383 -13.14 -7.31 -4.97
N PHE A 384 -12.05 -7.19 -4.23
CA PHE A 384 -10.69 -7.17 -4.76
C PHE A 384 -9.90 -8.37 -4.28
N SER A 385 -8.96 -8.84 -5.09
CA SER A 385 -8.00 -9.87 -4.70
C SER A 385 -6.65 -9.30 -4.36
N PHE A 386 -6.36 -8.07 -4.79
CA PHE A 386 -5.13 -7.38 -4.44
C PHE A 386 -5.42 -6.27 -3.41
N PRO A 387 -4.76 -6.27 -2.24
CA PRO A 387 -5.01 -5.26 -1.21
C PRO A 387 -4.74 -3.84 -1.69
N PHE A 388 -3.67 -3.66 -2.49
CA PHE A 388 -3.29 -2.35 -2.99
C PHE A 388 -4.30 -1.77 -3.99
N THR A 389 -4.92 -2.59 -4.85
CA THR A 389 -5.99 -2.12 -5.75
C THR A 389 -7.18 -1.68 -4.92
N ARG A 390 -7.62 -2.49 -3.95
CA ARG A 390 -8.71 -2.15 -3.03
C ARG A 390 -8.51 -0.79 -2.36
N LYS A 391 -7.33 -0.56 -1.76
CA LYS A 391 -7.03 0.67 -1.01
C LYS A 391 -7.13 1.91 -1.88
N LEU A 392 -6.60 1.83 -3.11
CA LEU A 392 -6.70 2.91 -4.09
C LEU A 392 -8.17 3.30 -4.32
N ILE A 393 -9.04 2.30 -4.47
CA ILE A 393 -10.45 2.50 -4.78
C ILE A 393 -11.26 2.98 -3.57
N VAL A 394 -10.96 2.50 -2.35
CA VAL A 394 -11.60 2.95 -1.11
C VAL A 394 -11.34 4.44 -0.85
N THR A 395 -10.10 4.89 -1.03
CA THR A 395 -9.68 6.24 -0.64
C THR A 395 -10.03 7.31 -1.68
N SER A 396 -10.12 6.93 -2.97
CA SER A 396 -10.30 7.88 -4.08
C SER A 396 -11.54 8.79 -3.98
N PRO A 397 -12.77 8.28 -3.74
CA PRO A 397 -13.98 9.11 -3.67
C PRO A 397 -14.22 9.78 -2.32
N THR A 398 -13.23 9.78 -1.42
CA THR A 398 -13.39 10.20 -0.03
C THR A 398 -13.17 11.70 0.16
N LYS A 399 -14.14 12.36 0.82
CA LYS A 399 -14.07 13.73 1.36
C LYS A 399 -13.68 13.79 2.83
N ALA A 400 -14.01 12.77 3.62
CA ALA A 400 -13.57 12.65 5.01
C ALA A 400 -13.52 11.19 5.47
N PHE A 401 -12.70 10.94 6.49
CA PHE A 401 -12.59 9.65 7.13
C PHE A 401 -13.18 9.68 8.54
N LEU A 402 -14.00 8.68 8.86
CA LEU A 402 -14.40 8.35 10.23
C LEU A 402 -13.80 6.99 10.60
N ILE A 403 -12.92 6.98 11.59
CA ILE A 403 -12.16 5.79 11.97
C ILE A 403 -12.54 5.41 13.39
N PHE A 404 -13.24 4.29 13.49
CA PHE A 404 -13.59 3.63 14.75
C PHE A 404 -12.42 2.78 15.25
N PRO A 405 -12.43 2.40 16.55
CA PRO A 405 -11.51 1.44 17.11
C PRO A 405 -11.34 0.19 16.24
N GLY A 406 -10.09 -0.23 16.09
CA GLY A 406 -9.71 -1.20 15.07
C GLY A 406 -8.35 -1.87 15.31
N GLY A 407 -8.04 -2.82 14.44
CA GLY A 407 -6.81 -3.63 14.51
C GLY A 407 -5.76 -3.20 13.49
N LEU A 408 -4.91 -4.15 13.04
CA LEU A 408 -3.78 -3.88 12.15
C LEU A 408 -4.21 -3.21 10.84
N GLY A 409 -5.23 -3.74 10.16
CA GLY A 409 -5.75 -3.12 8.93
C GLY A 409 -6.36 -1.72 9.11
N THR A 410 -6.86 -1.39 10.32
CA THR A 410 -7.33 -0.03 10.63
C THR A 410 -6.15 0.92 10.83
N MET A 411 -5.12 0.48 11.57
CA MET A 411 -3.89 1.25 11.77
C MET A 411 -3.17 1.51 10.46
N HIS A 412 -3.06 0.48 9.63
CA HIS A 412 -2.51 0.55 8.28
C HIS A 412 -3.17 1.66 7.45
N GLN A 413 -4.50 1.64 7.34
CA GLN A 413 -5.24 2.68 6.60
C GLN A 413 -5.00 4.08 7.18
N LEU A 414 -5.02 4.22 8.51
CA LEU A 414 -4.74 5.50 9.17
C LEU A 414 -3.36 6.03 8.79
N PHE A 415 -2.30 5.24 8.96
CA PHE A 415 -0.93 5.69 8.68
C PHE A 415 -0.65 5.88 7.18
N GLU A 416 -1.30 5.11 6.31
CA GLU A 416 -1.26 5.33 4.86
C GLU A 416 -1.85 6.71 4.50
N ILE A 417 -3.04 7.04 5.01
CA ILE A 417 -3.68 8.34 4.75
C ILE A 417 -2.81 9.49 5.30
N LEU A 418 -2.31 9.37 6.53
CA LEU A 418 -1.44 10.38 7.13
C LEU A 418 -0.16 10.58 6.31
N THR A 419 0.45 9.49 5.82
CA THR A 419 1.64 9.56 4.96
C THR A 419 1.34 10.23 3.63
N LEU A 420 0.21 9.92 3.00
CA LEU A 420 -0.17 10.55 1.73
C LEU A 420 -0.44 12.06 1.87
N ILE A 421 -1.05 12.49 2.98
CA ILE A 421 -1.27 13.92 3.27
C ILE A 421 0.06 14.61 3.60
N GLN A 422 0.87 14.04 4.49
CA GLN A 422 2.17 14.59 4.89
C GLN A 422 3.11 14.77 3.68
N THR A 423 3.08 13.84 2.73
CA THR A 423 3.92 13.86 1.52
C THR A 423 3.28 14.64 0.35
N LYS A 424 2.11 15.25 0.56
CA LYS A 424 1.35 16.01 -0.44
C LYS A 424 0.94 15.19 -1.68
N LYS A 425 0.81 13.88 -1.53
CA LYS A 425 0.23 12.97 -2.54
C LYS A 425 -1.30 12.88 -2.43
N MET A 426 -1.85 13.30 -1.30
CA MET A 426 -3.27 13.49 -1.07
C MET A 426 -3.48 14.89 -0.48
N GLU A 427 -4.58 15.53 -0.85
CA GLU A 427 -5.00 16.79 -0.25
C GLU A 427 -5.42 16.57 1.20
N LYS A 428 -5.20 17.58 2.05
CA LYS A 428 -5.63 17.52 3.45
C LYS A 428 -7.16 17.44 3.47
N ILE A 429 -7.69 16.35 4.04
CA ILE A 429 -9.13 16.15 4.25
C ILE A 429 -9.38 15.76 5.71
N PRO A 430 -10.58 15.99 6.26
CA PRO A 430 -10.87 15.67 7.66
C PRO A 430 -10.69 14.17 7.97
N ILE A 431 -9.95 13.89 9.04
CA ILE A 431 -9.77 12.55 9.61
C ILE A 431 -10.21 12.59 11.07
N LEU A 432 -11.31 11.90 11.37
CA LEU A 432 -11.84 11.81 12.73
C LEU A 432 -11.66 10.41 13.29
N LEU A 433 -11.06 10.33 14.47
CA LEU A 433 -10.88 9.12 15.24
C LEU A 433 -11.94 9.08 16.35
N LEU A 434 -12.88 8.13 16.29
CA LEU A 434 -13.93 8.02 17.30
C LEU A 434 -13.41 7.29 18.54
N ASP A 435 -13.74 7.83 19.72
CA ASP A 435 -13.41 7.36 21.07
C ASP A 435 -12.05 7.81 21.60
N HIS A 436 -12.05 8.85 22.45
CA HIS A 436 -10.85 9.32 23.13
C HIS A 436 -10.17 8.26 23.98
N SER A 437 -10.92 7.39 24.65
CA SER A 437 -10.34 6.36 25.51
C SER A 437 -9.49 5.37 24.71
N PHE A 438 -9.93 5.03 23.49
CA PHE A 438 -9.20 4.14 22.60
C PHE A 438 -7.98 4.82 21.97
N TRP A 439 -8.13 6.01 21.40
CA TRP A 439 -7.06 6.63 20.59
C TRP A 439 -6.04 7.44 21.39
N LYS A 440 -6.36 7.86 22.61
CA LYS A 440 -5.47 8.70 23.42
C LYS A 440 -4.08 8.08 23.66
N PRO A 441 -3.92 6.77 23.95
CA PRO A 441 -2.59 6.18 24.08
C PRO A 441 -1.77 6.24 22.78
N LEU A 442 -2.40 6.01 21.62
CA LEU A 442 -1.74 6.14 20.33
C LEU A 442 -1.36 7.59 20.02
N HIS A 443 -2.24 8.55 20.33
CA HIS A 443 -1.92 9.97 20.17
C HIS A 443 -0.78 10.41 21.09
N ALA A 444 -0.77 9.94 22.35
CA ALA A 444 0.33 10.18 23.28
C ALA A 444 1.63 9.55 22.78
N TYR A 445 1.57 8.38 22.15
CA TYR A 445 2.71 7.77 21.47
C TYR A 445 3.23 8.64 20.33
N VAL A 446 2.37 9.09 19.40
CA VAL A 446 2.76 9.98 18.30
C VAL A 446 3.41 11.26 18.84
N LYS A 447 2.77 11.93 19.80
CA LYS A 447 3.28 13.19 20.36
C LYS A 447 4.60 13.02 21.11
N LYS A 448 4.68 12.02 22.00
CA LYS A 448 5.88 11.82 22.82
C LYS A 448 7.03 11.23 22.02
N ILE A 449 6.77 10.19 21.24
CA ILE A 449 7.82 9.44 20.56
C ILE A 449 8.20 10.11 19.24
N PHE A 450 7.23 10.46 18.38
CA PHE A 450 7.55 10.92 17.02
C PHE A 450 7.92 12.39 17.01
N VAL A 451 7.19 13.24 17.74
CA VAL A 451 7.46 14.69 17.74
C VAL A 451 8.63 15.05 18.67
N HIS A 452 8.68 14.48 19.88
CA HIS A 452 9.61 14.96 20.92
C HIS A 452 10.86 14.11 21.12
N ASN A 453 10.74 12.78 21.15
CA ASN A 453 11.89 11.93 21.46
C ASN A 453 12.77 11.66 20.23
N PHE A 454 12.15 11.33 19.10
CA PHE A 454 12.85 10.93 17.87
C PHE A 454 12.76 11.95 16.73
N GLU A 455 11.89 12.96 16.85
CA GLU A 455 11.71 14.05 15.87
C GLU A 455 11.50 13.54 14.41
N THR A 456 10.75 12.44 14.27
CA THR A 456 10.53 11.74 12.99
C THR A 456 9.37 12.31 12.17
N ILE A 457 8.59 13.22 12.74
CA ILE A 457 7.55 14.02 12.08
C ILE A 457 7.65 15.48 12.57
N GLU A 458 7.01 16.43 11.88
CA GLU A 458 6.91 17.81 12.36
C GLU A 458 5.90 17.91 13.50
N SER A 459 5.98 18.98 14.31
CA SER A 459 5.00 19.23 15.37
C SER A 459 3.59 19.49 14.85
N GLU A 460 3.44 19.99 13.62
CA GLU A 460 2.14 20.25 12.99
C GLU A 460 1.48 18.97 12.45
N ASP A 461 2.23 17.88 12.33
CA ASP A 461 1.74 16.62 11.77
C ASP A 461 0.79 15.88 12.74
N ASP A 462 0.85 16.16 14.05
CA ASP A 462 -0.10 15.61 15.03
C ASP A 462 -1.50 16.28 14.98
N GLU A 463 -1.65 17.33 14.17
CA GLU A 463 -2.91 18.04 13.88
C GLU A 463 -3.61 17.53 12.59
N LEU A 464 -3.06 16.48 11.94
CA LEU A 464 -3.65 15.91 10.73
C LEU A 464 -4.95 15.13 10.98
N TYR A 465 -5.22 14.75 12.23
CA TYR A 465 -6.44 14.08 12.65
C TYR A 465 -7.00 14.70 13.93
N GLN A 466 -8.28 14.47 14.19
CA GLN A 466 -8.93 14.89 15.43
C GLN A 466 -9.57 13.68 16.11
N ILE A 467 -9.53 13.64 17.44
CA ILE A 467 -10.20 12.60 18.22
C ILE A 467 -11.53 13.17 18.71
N VAL A 468 -12.60 12.39 18.58
CA VAL A 468 -13.98 12.81 18.90
C VAL A 468 -14.71 11.69 19.65
N ASP A 469 -15.67 12.02 20.52
CA ASP A 469 -16.46 11.00 21.25
C ASP A 469 -17.87 10.78 20.67
N HIS A 470 -18.31 11.65 19.76
CA HIS A 470 -19.64 11.60 19.19
C HIS A 470 -19.60 11.73 17.67
N GLU A 471 -20.32 10.84 17.00
CA GLU A 471 -20.46 10.78 15.54
C GLU A 471 -21.07 12.06 14.94
N THR A 472 -21.92 12.76 15.70
CA THR A 472 -22.51 14.03 15.28
C THR A 472 -21.48 15.14 15.05
N ASN A 473 -20.28 15.01 15.63
CA ASN A 473 -19.19 15.96 15.40
C ASN A 473 -18.67 15.86 13.96
N LEU A 474 -18.76 14.70 13.29
CA LEU A 474 -18.29 14.59 11.91
C LEU A 474 -19.13 15.41 10.93
N VAL A 475 -20.46 15.39 11.09
CA VAL A 475 -21.34 16.18 10.23
C VAL A 475 -21.02 17.67 10.37
N ARG A 476 -20.79 18.15 11.60
CA ARG A 476 -20.38 19.54 11.84
C ARG A 476 -19.03 19.88 11.22
N VAL A 477 -18.04 19.01 11.40
CA VAL A 477 -16.70 19.20 10.80
C VAL A 477 -16.77 19.22 9.27
N LEU A 478 -17.61 18.37 8.67
CA LEU A 478 -17.85 18.37 7.23
C LEU A 478 -18.55 19.66 6.76
N GLU A 479 -19.56 20.12 7.49
CA GLU A 479 -20.25 21.39 7.19
C GLU A 479 -19.30 22.58 7.30
N ASP A 480 -18.49 22.66 8.35
CA ASP A 480 -17.49 23.71 8.53
C ASP A 480 -16.42 23.67 7.44
N TYR A 481 -16.00 22.46 7.02
CA TYR A 481 -15.03 22.29 5.95
C TYR A 481 -15.58 22.76 4.60
N GLU A 482 -16.83 22.43 4.26
CA GLU A 482 -17.50 22.87 3.02
C GLU A 482 -17.76 24.39 2.97
N VAL A 483 -17.73 25.09 4.10
CA VAL A 483 -17.82 26.56 4.13
C VAL A 483 -16.47 27.22 3.81
N ILE A 484 -15.36 26.53 4.06
CA ILE A 484 -13.99 27.08 3.97
C ILE A 484 -13.30 26.70 2.65
N THR A 485 -13.74 25.62 1.99
CA THR A 485 -13.26 25.15 0.68
C THR A 485 -14.28 25.43 -0.41
#